data_AF-R6EXI8-F1
#
_entry.id   AF-R6EXI8-F1
#
_cell.length_a   1.000
_cell.length_b   1.000
_cell.length_c   1.000
_cell.angle_alpha   90.00
_cell.angle_beta   90.00
_cell.angle_gamma   90.00
#
_symmetry.space_group_name_H-M   'P 1'
#
loop_
_entity.id
_entity.type
_entity.pdbx_description
1 polymer ?
#
loop_
_entity_poly.entity_id
_entity_poly.type
_entity_poly.pdbx_seq_one_letter_code
_entity_poly.pdbx_strand_id
1 'polypeptide(L)'
;MILTDSMLDAAFRFRETEAWKTLDDSNVFAVRLSDGQTIYCSIMGYGGEHHSLGIYIGDKGFSTYLRIFMDNDGSFMSSMHLATLFDCINCDYMQAKDIDEDVKKAIRKYADSHGVKIPRKHGWIDFTRHTPYRGQWCITDKNDAMIAEEALRAATFLANELAKKGYEEVGFDASHDYPTVKGGKKIPLIVQDGDSYTIQSTLTPALVETEYVAPVFNNDILAHNLASIEKTEPIVCRLEHLHTPVMSEDNEQPHLPGMLVLVTESDGEMLLPLASIDYPENTQALLTELANHFCRLKIHPEEIKVSDNLTFALISDFCKKCDIKLTKADYLPDLDDICSYLVNDMMFGNF
;
A
#
# COMPACT_ATOMS: atom_id res chain seq x y z
N MET A 1 -14.15 10.54 9.53
CA MET A 1 -14.16 10.69 8.07
C MET A 1 -14.34 12.15 7.68
N ILE A 2 -13.53 12.62 6.73
CA ILE A 2 -13.67 13.88 6.01
C ILE A 2 -14.26 13.55 4.64
N LEU A 3 -15.45 14.07 4.36
CA LEU A 3 -16.09 14.01 3.06
C LEU A 3 -16.82 15.33 2.85
N THR A 4 -16.23 16.21 2.02
CA THR A 4 -16.74 17.57 1.82
C THR A 4 -17.57 17.66 0.54
N ASP A 5 -18.44 18.66 0.47
CA ASP A 5 -19.19 18.97 -0.76
C ASP A 5 -18.25 19.25 -1.95
N SER A 6 -17.07 19.83 -1.70
CA SER A 6 -16.08 20.13 -2.72
C SER A 6 -15.43 18.86 -3.30
N MET A 7 -15.11 17.87 -2.44
CA MET A 7 -14.64 16.56 -2.88
C MET A 7 -15.71 15.83 -3.71
N LEU A 8 -16.98 15.89 -3.27
CA LEU A 8 -18.09 15.29 -4.00
C LEU A 8 -18.33 15.96 -5.35
N ASP A 9 -18.26 17.30 -5.43
CA ASP A 9 -18.30 18.04 -6.70
C ASP A 9 -17.20 17.56 -7.67
N ALA A 10 -15.96 17.52 -7.19
CA ALA A 10 -14.83 17.08 -8.00
C ALA A 10 -15.00 15.64 -8.51
N ALA A 11 -15.42 14.72 -7.64
CA ALA A 11 -15.65 13.33 -8.00
C ALA A 11 -16.81 13.18 -8.99
N PHE A 12 -17.97 13.81 -8.76
CA PHE A 12 -19.09 13.73 -9.71
C PHE A 12 -18.72 14.30 -11.09
N ARG A 13 -17.99 15.41 -11.15
CA ARG A 13 -17.51 15.99 -12.42
C ARG A 13 -16.53 15.09 -13.13
N PHE A 14 -15.57 14.50 -12.42
CA PHE A 14 -14.65 13.53 -13.02
C PHE A 14 -15.43 12.34 -13.58
N ARG A 15 -16.43 11.87 -12.83
CA ARG A 15 -17.27 10.75 -13.24
C ARG A 15 -18.01 10.99 -14.56
N GLU A 16 -18.48 12.22 -14.79
CA GLU A 16 -19.18 12.60 -16.01
C GLU A 16 -18.31 12.50 -17.27
N THR A 17 -16.98 12.57 -17.12
CA THR A 17 -16.06 12.42 -18.25
C THR A 17 -15.99 10.99 -18.79
N GLU A 18 -16.32 10.00 -17.94
CA GLU A 18 -16.17 8.57 -18.24
C GLU A 18 -14.79 8.21 -18.83
N ALA A 19 -13.73 8.89 -18.35
CA ALA A 19 -12.37 8.81 -18.91
C ALA A 19 -11.82 7.37 -19.04
N TRP A 20 -12.23 6.47 -18.13
CA TRP A 20 -11.91 5.04 -18.13
C TRP A 20 -12.44 4.26 -19.36
N LYS A 21 -13.30 4.86 -20.20
CA LYS A 21 -13.69 4.27 -21.49
C LYS A 21 -12.59 4.36 -22.55
N THR A 22 -11.69 5.33 -22.40
CA THR A 22 -10.58 5.54 -23.33
C THR A 22 -9.25 5.23 -22.68
N LEU A 23 -9.07 5.62 -21.41
CA LEU A 23 -7.82 5.48 -20.67
C LEU A 23 -7.81 4.22 -19.82
N ASP A 24 -6.62 3.65 -19.65
CA ASP A 24 -6.33 2.53 -18.77
C ASP A 24 -5.23 2.88 -17.76
N ASP A 25 -4.85 1.89 -16.96
CA ASP A 25 -3.88 2.00 -15.88
C ASP A 25 -2.43 2.21 -16.35
N SER A 26 -2.14 2.16 -17.66
CA SER A 26 -0.87 2.58 -18.26
C SER A 26 -0.79 4.10 -18.47
N ASN A 27 -1.94 4.78 -18.53
CA ASN A 27 -2.05 6.22 -18.79
C ASN A 27 -1.87 7.05 -17.52
N VAL A 28 -0.65 7.05 -17.00
CA VAL A 28 -0.25 7.86 -15.85
C VAL A 28 -0.05 9.32 -16.25
N PHE A 29 -0.54 10.24 -15.41
CA PHE A 29 -0.24 11.67 -15.48
C PHE A 29 0.15 12.21 -14.11
N ALA A 30 0.81 13.37 -14.08
CA ALA A 30 1.20 14.05 -12.85
C ALA A 30 0.32 15.29 -12.61
N VAL A 31 0.17 15.67 -11.35
CA VAL A 31 -0.49 16.91 -10.95
C VAL A 31 0.43 17.68 -10.02
N ARG A 32 0.63 18.97 -10.28
CA ARG A 32 1.25 19.90 -9.34
C ARG A 32 0.15 20.46 -8.45
N LEU A 33 0.22 20.11 -7.17
CA LEU A 33 -0.71 20.57 -6.14
C LEU A 33 -0.43 22.02 -5.73
N SER A 34 -1.41 22.63 -5.08
CA SER A 34 -1.34 24.01 -4.57
C SER A 34 -0.26 24.22 -3.50
N ASP A 35 0.10 23.17 -2.76
CA ASP A 35 1.20 23.17 -1.77
C ASP A 35 2.60 23.01 -2.41
N GLY A 36 2.66 22.81 -3.73
CA GLY A 36 3.88 22.62 -4.50
C GLY A 36 4.31 21.16 -4.66
N GLN A 37 3.66 20.21 -3.98
CA GLN A 37 3.94 18.78 -4.14
C GLN A 37 3.49 18.29 -5.52
N THR A 38 4.19 17.28 -6.05
CA THR A 38 3.75 16.57 -7.26
C THR A 38 3.21 15.21 -6.86
N ILE A 39 2.02 14.90 -7.34
CA ILE A 39 1.38 13.59 -7.22
C ILE A 39 1.28 12.95 -8.61
N TYR A 40 1.09 11.64 -8.63
CA TYR A 40 0.93 10.85 -9.84
C TYR A 40 -0.40 10.14 -9.80
N CYS A 41 -1.12 10.16 -10.91
CA CYS A 41 -2.47 9.63 -10.99
C CYS A 41 -2.57 8.56 -12.09
N SER A 42 -3.33 7.51 -11.81
CA SER A 42 -3.69 6.47 -12.78
C SER A 42 -5.21 6.36 -12.86
N ILE A 43 -5.74 6.29 -14.09
CA ILE A 43 -7.18 6.14 -14.33
C ILE A 43 -7.46 4.66 -14.56
N MET A 44 -8.16 4.06 -13.61
CA MET A 44 -8.47 2.62 -13.62
C MET A 44 -9.90 2.38 -14.10
N GLY A 45 -10.11 1.22 -14.72
CA GLY A 45 -11.45 0.75 -15.08
C GLY A 45 -11.69 0.50 -16.56
N TYR A 46 -10.64 0.55 -17.39
CA TYR A 46 -10.71 -0.04 -18.72
C TYR A 46 -11.06 -1.53 -18.60
N GLY A 47 -12.20 -1.94 -19.16
CA GLY A 47 -12.80 -3.27 -18.97
C GLY A 47 -14.07 -3.28 -18.10
N GLY A 48 -14.35 -2.20 -17.37
CA GLY A 48 -15.65 -1.93 -16.74
C GLY A 48 -15.92 -2.59 -15.38
N GLU A 49 -14.93 -3.28 -14.79
CA GLU A 49 -15.09 -3.96 -13.50
C GLU A 49 -14.93 -3.01 -12.30
N HIS A 50 -13.96 -2.09 -12.37
CA HIS A 50 -13.60 -1.19 -11.28
C HIS A 50 -13.18 0.18 -11.81
N HIS A 51 -14.07 1.18 -11.75
CA HIS A 51 -13.74 2.54 -12.14
C HIS A 51 -13.17 3.31 -10.96
N SER A 52 -11.97 3.86 -11.11
CA SER A 52 -11.30 4.57 -10.02
C SER A 52 -10.26 5.56 -10.54
N LEU A 53 -9.92 6.55 -9.72
CA LEU A 53 -8.70 7.34 -9.85
C LEU A 53 -7.77 6.95 -8.71
N GLY A 54 -6.66 6.29 -9.05
CA GLY A 54 -5.57 6.02 -8.11
C GLY A 54 -4.63 7.23 -8.03
N ILE A 55 -4.34 7.68 -6.82
CA ILE A 55 -3.56 8.90 -6.54
C ILE A 55 -2.37 8.54 -5.66
N TYR A 56 -1.19 8.56 -6.27
CA TYR A 56 0.08 8.18 -5.65
C TYR A 56 0.86 9.42 -5.22
N ILE A 57 1.14 9.51 -3.92
CA ILE A 57 1.68 10.72 -3.30
C ILE A 57 3.22 10.73 -3.42
N GLY A 58 3.75 11.65 -4.24
CA GLY A 58 5.18 11.78 -4.48
C GLY A 58 5.85 10.51 -5.01
N ASP A 59 7.19 10.48 -4.92
CA ASP A 59 8.00 9.38 -5.46
C ASP A 59 7.79 8.07 -4.68
N LYS A 60 7.56 8.15 -3.36
CA LYS A 60 7.30 6.98 -2.50
C LYS A 60 5.97 6.32 -2.88
N GLY A 61 4.88 7.08 -2.98
CA GLY A 61 3.60 6.57 -3.45
C GLY A 61 3.69 6.02 -4.88
N PHE A 62 4.37 6.72 -5.79
CA PHE A 62 4.50 6.24 -7.17
C PHE A 62 5.30 4.93 -7.26
N SER A 63 6.24 4.71 -6.34
CA SER A 63 7.00 3.47 -6.26
C SER A 63 6.10 2.27 -5.95
N THR A 64 4.99 2.46 -5.20
CA THR A 64 4.04 1.36 -4.93
C THR A 64 3.24 0.98 -6.18
N TYR A 65 2.95 1.95 -7.07
CA TYR A 65 2.39 1.67 -8.41
C TYR A 65 3.37 0.85 -9.26
N LEU A 66 4.66 1.25 -9.30
CA LEU A 66 5.67 0.55 -10.10
C LEU A 66 5.83 -0.92 -9.67
N ARG A 67 5.79 -1.20 -8.35
CA ARG A 67 5.95 -2.56 -7.80
C ARG A 67 4.86 -3.53 -8.26
N ILE A 68 3.65 -3.06 -8.56
CA ILE A 68 2.55 -3.88 -9.11
C ILE A 68 2.99 -4.59 -10.40
N PHE A 69 3.83 -3.94 -11.21
CA PHE A 69 4.27 -4.42 -12.52
C PHE A 69 5.69 -5.01 -12.52
N MET A 70 6.38 -5.02 -11.37
CA MET A 70 7.73 -5.58 -11.22
C MET A 70 7.74 -7.03 -10.72
N ASP A 71 7.07 -7.24 -9.58
CA ASP A 71 7.27 -8.41 -8.71
C ASP A 71 6.02 -9.31 -8.68
N ASN A 72 5.03 -9.00 -9.52
CA ASN A 72 3.85 -9.83 -9.60
C ASN A 72 4.12 -10.98 -10.60
N ASP A 73 4.40 -12.16 -10.05
CA ASP A 73 4.32 -13.43 -10.79
C ASP A 73 2.88 -13.77 -11.24
N GLY A 74 1.93 -12.86 -10.99
CA GLY A 74 0.52 -13.00 -11.26
C GLY A 74 -0.21 -13.77 -10.16
N SER A 75 0.50 -14.22 -9.12
CA SER A 75 -0.13 -14.96 -8.04
C SER A 75 -0.94 -14.03 -7.14
N PHE A 76 -2.01 -14.60 -6.60
CA PHE A 76 -2.86 -13.92 -5.63
C PHE A 76 -2.04 -13.50 -4.39
N MET A 77 -1.08 -14.32 -3.94
CA MET A 77 -0.27 -14.04 -2.75
C MET A 77 0.68 -12.86 -2.96
N SER A 78 1.40 -12.82 -4.09
CA SER A 78 2.24 -11.66 -4.43
C SER A 78 1.43 -10.37 -4.50
N SER A 79 0.24 -10.43 -5.11
CA SER A 79 -0.67 -9.28 -5.19
C SER A 79 -1.14 -8.81 -3.82
N MET A 80 -1.47 -9.74 -2.92
CA MET A 80 -1.89 -9.44 -1.55
C MET A 80 -0.74 -8.87 -0.71
N HIS A 81 0.47 -9.39 -0.85
CA HIS A 81 1.66 -8.83 -0.19
C HIS A 81 1.90 -7.38 -0.64
N LEU A 82 1.87 -7.12 -1.95
CA LEU A 82 2.03 -5.77 -2.51
C LEU A 82 0.94 -4.79 -2.02
N ALA A 83 -0.29 -5.27 -1.85
CA ALA A 83 -1.39 -4.45 -1.33
C ALA A 83 -1.11 -3.91 0.09
N THR A 84 -0.32 -4.62 0.90
CA THR A 84 0.09 -4.14 2.24
C THR A 84 1.09 -2.98 2.19
N LEU A 85 1.70 -2.73 1.03
CA LEU A 85 2.72 -1.69 0.85
C LEU A 85 2.17 -0.45 0.13
N PHE A 86 0.90 -0.44 -0.27
CA PHE A 86 0.32 0.69 -1.00
C PHE A 86 0.31 1.96 -0.17
N ASP A 87 0.75 3.04 -0.81
CA ASP A 87 0.75 4.40 -0.29
C ASP A 87 0.06 5.31 -1.31
N CYS A 88 -1.27 5.26 -1.31
CA CYS A 88 -2.10 6.01 -2.25
C CYS A 88 -3.44 6.42 -1.64
N ILE A 89 -4.14 7.29 -2.35
CA ILE A 89 -5.56 7.58 -2.17
C ILE A 89 -6.29 7.05 -3.41
N ASN A 90 -7.42 6.38 -3.22
CA ASN A 90 -8.31 6.02 -4.31
C ASN A 90 -9.61 6.79 -4.21
N CYS A 91 -10.16 7.16 -5.37
CA CYS A 91 -11.53 7.60 -5.53
C CYS A 91 -12.28 6.57 -6.37
N ASP A 92 -12.99 5.66 -5.71
CA ASP A 92 -13.66 4.52 -6.33
C ASP A 92 -15.12 4.82 -6.65
N TYR A 93 -15.61 4.30 -7.77
CA TYR A 93 -17.02 4.36 -8.14
C TYR A 93 -17.71 3.02 -7.92
N MET A 94 -18.39 2.91 -6.79
CA MET A 94 -18.91 1.67 -6.22
C MET A 94 -20.40 1.47 -6.48
N GLN A 95 -20.86 0.24 -6.17
CA GLN A 95 -22.28 -0.05 -6.08
C GLN A 95 -22.84 0.42 -4.73
N ALA A 96 -24.14 0.70 -4.69
CA ALA A 96 -24.80 1.13 -3.46
C ALA A 96 -24.62 0.14 -2.30
N LYS A 97 -24.58 -1.17 -2.57
CA LYS A 97 -24.47 -2.18 -1.51
C LYS A 97 -23.11 -2.19 -0.79
N ASP A 98 -22.07 -1.64 -1.42
CA ASP A 98 -20.68 -1.72 -0.95
C ASP A 98 -20.25 -0.43 -0.23
N ILE A 99 -21.18 0.50 0.02
CA ILE A 99 -20.92 1.78 0.69
C ILE A 99 -21.64 1.82 2.04
N ASP A 100 -20.96 2.38 3.03
CA ASP A 100 -21.52 2.61 4.36
C ASP A 100 -22.74 3.56 4.34
N GLU A 101 -23.70 3.34 5.25
CA GLU A 101 -24.95 4.12 5.25
C GLU A 101 -24.77 5.61 5.58
N ASP A 102 -23.78 5.98 6.39
CA ASP A 102 -23.54 7.39 6.71
C ASP A 102 -22.86 8.11 5.54
N VAL A 103 -21.96 7.42 4.82
CA VAL A 103 -21.40 7.89 3.54
C VAL A 103 -22.53 8.10 2.51
N LYS A 104 -23.48 7.16 2.40
CA LYS A 104 -24.62 7.31 1.49
C LYS A 104 -25.47 8.52 1.80
N LYS A 105 -25.74 8.79 3.09
CA LYS A 105 -26.52 9.96 3.51
C LYS A 105 -25.83 11.25 3.11
N ALA A 106 -24.51 11.34 3.27
CA ALA A 106 -23.73 12.50 2.84
C ALA A 106 -23.81 12.70 1.32
N ILE A 107 -23.58 11.64 0.54
CA ILE A 107 -23.65 11.70 -0.94
C ILE A 107 -25.05 12.10 -1.41
N ARG A 108 -26.12 11.52 -0.84
CA ARG A 108 -27.51 11.87 -1.17
C ARG A 108 -27.81 13.33 -0.85
N LYS A 109 -27.42 13.80 0.33
CA LYS A 109 -27.62 15.21 0.73
C LYS A 109 -26.95 16.17 -0.25
N TYR A 110 -25.72 15.87 -0.66
CA TYR A 110 -25.03 16.64 -1.69
C TYR A 110 -25.79 16.61 -3.02
N ALA A 111 -26.15 15.40 -3.48
CA ALA A 111 -26.83 15.21 -4.76
C ALA A 111 -28.18 15.96 -4.83
N ASP A 112 -28.99 15.86 -3.78
CA ASP A 112 -30.29 16.52 -3.69
C ASP A 112 -30.17 18.06 -3.65
N SER A 113 -29.17 18.59 -2.93
CA SER A 113 -28.96 20.04 -2.81
C SER A 113 -28.36 20.68 -4.07
N HIS A 114 -27.65 19.90 -4.90
CA HIS A 114 -26.97 20.39 -6.10
C HIS A 114 -27.64 19.91 -7.41
N GLY A 115 -28.71 19.12 -7.32
CA GLY A 115 -29.44 18.59 -8.48
C GLY A 115 -28.66 17.54 -9.28
N VAL A 116 -27.68 16.89 -8.65
CA VAL A 116 -26.85 15.84 -9.27
C VAL A 116 -27.59 14.51 -9.23
N LYS A 117 -27.53 13.73 -10.32
CA LYS A 117 -28.12 12.39 -10.37
C LYS A 117 -27.06 11.34 -10.05
N ILE A 118 -27.33 10.50 -9.06
CA ILE A 118 -26.49 9.35 -8.73
C ILE A 118 -26.81 8.19 -9.70
N PRO A 119 -25.86 7.76 -10.56
CA PRO A 119 -26.12 6.68 -11.50
C PRO A 119 -26.32 5.33 -10.81
N ARG A 120 -27.08 4.43 -11.45
CA ARG A 120 -27.41 3.14 -10.82
C ARG A 120 -26.21 2.21 -10.66
N LYS A 121 -25.30 2.18 -11.63
CA LYS A 121 -24.08 1.36 -11.61
C LYS A 121 -22.88 2.28 -11.39
N HIS A 122 -21.97 1.89 -10.50
CA HIS A 122 -20.74 2.63 -10.22
C HIS A 122 -21.02 4.12 -10.03
N GLY A 123 -22.03 4.43 -9.21
CA GLY A 123 -22.54 5.79 -9.02
C GLY A 123 -22.21 6.38 -7.67
N TRP A 124 -21.82 5.53 -6.72
CA TRP A 124 -21.48 5.94 -5.37
C TRP A 124 -19.99 6.14 -5.28
N ILE A 125 -19.57 7.25 -4.67
CA ILE A 125 -18.17 7.63 -4.55
C ILE A 125 -17.65 7.09 -3.22
N ASP A 126 -16.50 6.44 -3.24
CA ASP A 126 -15.75 6.07 -2.06
C ASP A 126 -14.36 6.68 -2.11
N PHE A 127 -13.90 7.23 -0.99
CA PHE A 127 -12.56 7.78 -0.86
C PHE A 127 -11.81 6.99 0.20
N THR A 128 -10.76 6.29 -0.23
CA THR A 128 -9.98 5.40 0.63
C THR A 128 -8.52 5.83 0.67
N ARG A 129 -7.93 5.81 1.86
CA ARG A 129 -6.50 5.96 2.10
C ARG A 129 -5.88 4.58 2.30
N HIS A 130 -4.86 4.30 1.52
CA HIS A 130 -3.97 3.17 1.71
C HIS A 130 -2.67 3.68 2.33
N THR A 131 -2.33 3.17 3.51
CA THR A 131 -1.08 3.47 4.19
C THR A 131 -0.34 2.13 4.38
N PRO A 132 0.99 2.05 4.15
CA PRO A 132 1.73 0.81 4.33
C PRO A 132 1.47 0.19 5.70
N TYR A 133 1.24 -1.13 5.73
CA TYR A 133 0.96 -1.94 6.93
C TYR A 133 -0.31 -1.57 7.69
N ARG A 134 -1.21 -0.80 7.05
CA ARG A 134 -2.52 -0.44 7.60
C ARG A 134 -3.66 -0.91 6.69
N GLY A 135 -4.82 -1.17 7.29
CA GLY A 135 -6.03 -1.48 6.55
C GLY A 135 -6.52 -0.25 5.77
N GLN A 136 -7.22 -0.50 4.66
CA GLN A 136 -7.88 0.55 3.89
C GLN A 136 -8.85 1.32 4.80
N TRP A 137 -8.81 2.65 4.72
CA TRP A 137 -9.60 3.48 5.63
C TRP A 137 -10.16 4.70 4.94
N CYS A 138 -11.24 5.26 5.51
CA CYS A 138 -11.77 6.53 5.04
C CYS A 138 -10.75 7.67 5.23
N ILE A 139 -10.87 8.73 4.44
CA ILE A 139 -10.05 9.93 4.60
C ILE A 139 -10.34 10.56 5.97
N THR A 140 -9.31 10.77 6.79
CA THR A 140 -9.41 11.43 8.10
C THR A 140 -8.51 12.66 8.22
N ASP A 141 -7.54 12.81 7.31
CA ASP A 141 -6.60 13.92 7.27
C ASP A 141 -7.01 14.99 6.23
N LYS A 142 -6.74 16.26 6.56
CA LYS A 142 -7.12 17.39 5.70
C LYS A 142 -6.25 17.52 4.46
N ASN A 143 -4.97 17.13 4.54
CA ASN A 143 -4.06 17.13 3.40
C ASN A 143 -4.49 16.06 2.40
N ASP A 144 -4.82 14.84 2.87
CA ASP A 144 -5.35 13.79 2.00
C ASP A 144 -6.66 14.21 1.30
N ALA A 145 -7.56 14.91 2.01
CA ALA A 145 -8.79 15.45 1.42
C ALA A 145 -8.50 16.49 0.32
N MET A 146 -7.54 17.39 0.53
CA MET A 146 -7.10 18.38 -0.47
C MET A 146 -6.48 17.70 -1.69
N ILE A 147 -5.58 16.74 -1.47
CA ILE A 147 -4.93 15.95 -2.53
C ILE A 147 -5.99 15.27 -3.40
N ALA A 148 -6.96 14.58 -2.78
CA ALA A 148 -8.03 13.89 -3.48
C ALA A 148 -8.86 14.85 -4.36
N GLU A 149 -9.23 16.01 -3.81
CA GLU A 149 -10.00 17.02 -4.52
C GLU A 149 -9.23 17.60 -5.71
N GLU A 150 -8.00 18.08 -5.50
CA GLU A 150 -7.19 18.70 -6.54
C GLU A 150 -6.86 17.71 -7.66
N ALA A 151 -6.54 16.46 -7.31
CA ALA A 151 -6.31 15.39 -8.27
C ALA A 151 -7.54 15.16 -9.17
N LEU A 152 -8.74 15.09 -8.60
CA LEU A 152 -9.98 14.89 -9.36
C LEU A 152 -10.31 16.08 -10.28
N ARG A 153 -10.06 17.31 -9.83
CA ARG A 153 -10.23 18.51 -10.67
C ARG A 153 -9.25 18.51 -11.85
N ALA A 154 -7.98 18.19 -11.59
CA ALA A 154 -6.96 18.05 -12.62
C ALA A 154 -7.28 16.91 -13.60
N ALA A 155 -7.72 15.75 -13.10
CA ALA A 155 -8.14 14.61 -13.91
C ALA A 155 -9.32 14.95 -14.82
N THR A 156 -10.31 15.68 -14.29
CA THR A 156 -11.46 16.18 -15.07
C THR A 156 -11.00 17.09 -16.20
N PHE A 157 -10.08 18.02 -15.92
CA PHE A 157 -9.52 18.88 -16.95
C PHE A 157 -8.80 18.08 -18.04
N LEU A 158 -7.90 17.16 -17.65
CA LEU A 158 -7.16 16.33 -18.59
C LEU A 158 -8.09 15.47 -19.46
N ALA A 159 -9.09 14.83 -18.87
CA ALA A 159 -10.06 14.01 -19.60
C ALA A 159 -10.85 14.83 -20.64
N ASN A 160 -11.25 16.05 -20.28
CA ASN A 160 -11.94 16.95 -21.21
C ASN A 160 -11.03 17.45 -22.34
N GLU A 161 -9.75 17.72 -22.06
CA GLU A 161 -8.80 18.11 -23.10
C GLU A 161 -8.47 16.93 -24.02
N LEU A 162 -8.33 15.72 -23.46
CA LEU A 162 -8.14 14.48 -24.23
C LEU A 162 -9.30 14.27 -25.21
N ALA A 163 -10.54 14.44 -24.75
CA ALA A 163 -11.72 14.29 -25.61
C ALA A 163 -11.78 15.29 -26.77
N LYS A 164 -11.16 16.48 -26.61
CA LYS A 164 -11.14 17.54 -27.65
C LYS A 164 -9.96 17.41 -28.60
N LYS A 165 -8.78 17.08 -28.08
CA LYS A 165 -7.48 17.19 -28.77
C LYS A 165 -6.86 15.85 -29.15
N GLY A 166 -7.24 14.78 -28.46
CA GLY A 166 -6.65 13.44 -28.64
C GLY A 166 -5.38 13.20 -27.83
N TYR A 167 -4.91 11.95 -27.86
CA TYR A 167 -3.85 11.40 -27.00
C TYR A 167 -2.52 12.16 -27.05
N GLU A 168 -1.99 12.35 -28.26
CA GLU A 168 -0.65 12.93 -28.44
C GLU A 168 -0.60 14.40 -28.00
N GLU A 169 -1.65 15.17 -28.27
CA GLU A 169 -1.70 16.59 -27.94
C GLU A 169 -1.78 16.86 -26.43
N VAL A 170 -2.35 15.93 -25.66
CA VAL A 170 -2.34 16.03 -24.19
C VAL A 170 -1.09 15.42 -23.56
N GLY A 171 -0.15 14.89 -24.36
CA GLY A 171 1.13 14.40 -23.90
C GLY A 171 1.14 12.94 -23.44
N PHE A 172 0.13 12.15 -23.79
CA PHE A 172 0.16 10.70 -23.60
C PHE A 172 0.90 10.02 -24.76
N ASP A 173 1.52 8.88 -24.45
CA ASP A 173 2.18 8.04 -25.45
C ASP A 173 1.15 7.16 -26.16
N ALA A 174 1.25 7.07 -27.49
CA ALA A 174 0.40 6.20 -28.31
C ALA A 174 0.73 4.71 -28.11
N SER A 175 1.92 4.36 -27.61
CA SER A 175 2.34 2.96 -27.40
C SER A 175 1.63 2.27 -26.24
N HIS A 176 1.00 3.02 -25.32
CA HIS A 176 0.41 2.51 -24.06
C HIS A 176 1.42 1.71 -23.20
N ASP A 177 2.72 2.01 -23.32
CA ASP A 177 3.75 1.36 -22.51
C ASP A 177 3.60 1.73 -21.04
N TYR A 178 3.73 0.78 -20.11
CA TYR A 178 3.71 1.08 -18.68
C TYR A 178 4.96 1.86 -18.25
N PRO A 179 4.86 2.75 -17.23
CA PRO A 179 6.04 3.28 -16.54
C PRO A 179 6.93 2.14 -16.03
N THR A 180 8.25 2.36 -16.04
CA THR A 180 9.22 1.35 -15.58
C THR A 180 9.95 1.82 -14.32
N VAL A 181 10.56 0.87 -13.64
CA VAL A 181 11.36 1.04 -12.41
C VAL A 181 12.50 2.05 -12.55
N LYS A 182 12.99 2.25 -13.78
CA LYS A 182 14.07 3.20 -14.09
C LYS A 182 13.58 4.64 -14.11
N GLY A 183 12.26 4.86 -14.09
CA GLY A 183 11.67 6.17 -14.33
C GLY A 183 11.91 6.65 -15.75
N GLY A 184 11.73 7.96 -15.97
CA GLY A 184 12.09 8.61 -17.23
C GLY A 184 11.03 8.52 -18.34
N LYS A 185 9.88 7.89 -18.10
CA LYS A 185 8.76 7.95 -19.06
C LYS A 185 8.20 9.36 -19.06
N LYS A 186 8.05 9.97 -20.24
CA LYS A 186 7.42 11.28 -20.37
C LYS A 186 5.91 11.16 -20.17
N ILE A 187 5.35 11.99 -19.30
CA ILE A 187 3.92 12.00 -18.98
C ILE A 187 3.38 13.43 -18.92
N PRO A 188 2.06 13.63 -19.09
CA PRO A 188 1.42 14.92 -18.88
C PRO A 188 1.61 15.39 -17.43
N LEU A 189 1.83 16.69 -17.23
CA LEU A 189 1.83 17.34 -15.93
C LEU A 189 0.76 18.43 -15.93
N ILE A 190 -0.26 18.28 -15.09
CA ILE A 190 -1.33 19.25 -14.93
C ILE A 190 -0.91 20.26 -13.86
N VAL A 191 -0.91 21.55 -14.21
CA VAL A 191 -0.53 22.64 -13.32
C VAL A 191 -1.65 23.66 -13.29
N GLN A 192 -2.11 24.02 -12.09
CA GLN A 192 -3.09 25.08 -11.93
C GLN A 192 -2.46 26.44 -12.29
N ASP A 193 -3.17 27.22 -13.10
CA ASP A 193 -2.82 28.59 -13.49
C ASP A 193 -4.04 29.49 -13.30
N GLY A 194 -4.08 30.19 -12.15
CA GLY A 194 -5.25 30.94 -11.71
C GLY A 194 -6.48 30.05 -11.52
N ASP A 195 -7.57 30.39 -12.23
CA ASP A 195 -8.84 29.65 -12.21
C ASP A 195 -8.89 28.49 -13.22
N SER A 196 -7.78 28.20 -13.91
CA SER A 196 -7.70 27.16 -14.94
C SER A 196 -6.50 26.22 -14.73
N TYR A 197 -6.30 25.31 -15.69
CA TYR A 197 -5.19 24.37 -15.72
C TYR A 197 -4.45 24.45 -17.05
N THR A 198 -3.16 24.11 -17.00
CA THR A 198 -2.31 23.94 -18.17
C THR A 198 -1.74 22.53 -18.21
N ILE A 199 -1.49 22.02 -19.41
CA ILE A 199 -0.81 20.75 -19.63
C ILE A 199 0.66 21.04 -19.96
N GLN A 200 1.54 20.61 -19.09
CA GLN A 200 2.98 20.57 -19.29
C GLN A 200 3.43 19.11 -19.44
N SER A 201 4.74 18.86 -19.43
CA SER A 201 5.29 17.50 -19.41
C SER A 201 6.31 17.34 -18.30
N THR A 202 6.31 16.17 -17.67
CA THR A 202 7.35 15.75 -16.73
C THR A 202 7.82 14.33 -17.05
N LEU A 203 8.80 13.85 -16.30
CA LEU A 203 9.26 12.47 -16.34
C LEU A 203 8.74 11.73 -15.10
N THR A 204 8.40 10.45 -15.25
CA THR A 204 8.11 9.59 -14.11
C THR A 204 9.36 9.44 -13.24
N PRO A 205 9.23 9.42 -11.90
CA PRO A 205 10.35 9.16 -11.02
C PRO A 205 10.77 7.69 -11.14
N ALA A 206 12.03 7.42 -10.80
CA ALA A 206 12.51 6.05 -10.65
C ALA A 206 11.95 5.43 -9.37
N LEU A 207 11.96 4.09 -9.30
CA LEU A 207 11.61 3.37 -8.09
C LEU A 207 12.49 3.84 -6.93
N VAL A 208 11.85 4.24 -5.84
CA VAL A 208 12.49 4.47 -4.55
C VAL A 208 12.42 3.17 -3.77
N GLU A 209 13.60 2.70 -3.33
CA GLU A 209 13.66 1.52 -2.48
C GLU A 209 12.97 1.77 -1.14
N THR A 210 12.25 0.76 -0.66
CA THR A 210 11.54 0.86 0.62
C THR A 210 12.55 0.91 1.76
N GLU A 211 12.46 1.95 2.57
CA GLU A 211 13.20 2.06 3.82
C GLU A 211 12.45 1.29 4.91
N TYR A 212 13.07 0.25 5.45
CA TYR A 212 12.51 -0.54 6.55
C TYR A 212 13.05 -0.09 7.89
N VAL A 213 12.25 -0.25 8.95
CA VAL A 213 12.68 0.09 10.30
C VAL A 213 13.78 -0.88 10.73
N ALA A 214 14.95 -0.33 11.07
CA ALA A 214 16.09 -1.06 11.62
C ALA A 214 16.29 -0.67 13.10
N PRO A 215 15.53 -1.27 14.03
CA PRO A 215 15.56 -0.87 15.43
C PRO A 215 16.83 -1.33 16.14
N VAL A 216 17.33 -0.52 17.08
CA VAL A 216 18.39 -0.95 18.01
C VAL A 216 17.76 -1.77 19.12
N PHE A 217 18.21 -3.00 19.37
CA PHE A 217 17.64 -3.86 20.41
C PHE A 217 18.14 -3.43 21.80
N ASN A 218 17.33 -2.70 22.56
CA ASN A 218 17.77 -2.03 23.80
C ASN A 218 17.51 -2.87 25.06
N ASN A 219 17.92 -4.14 25.06
CA ASN A 219 17.82 -5.01 26.23
C ASN A 219 19.07 -5.90 26.38
N ASP A 220 20.17 -5.29 26.84
CA ASP A 220 21.47 -5.96 26.93
C ASP A 220 21.46 -7.15 27.91
N ILE A 221 20.63 -7.11 28.96
CA ILE A 221 20.45 -8.23 29.90
C ILE A 221 19.85 -9.43 29.18
N LEU A 222 18.77 -9.21 28.44
CA LEU A 222 18.08 -10.28 27.72
C LEU A 222 18.92 -10.81 26.56
N ALA A 223 19.66 -9.94 25.87
CA ALA A 223 20.64 -10.33 24.85
C ALA A 223 21.72 -11.26 25.43
N HIS A 224 22.30 -10.89 26.57
CA HIS A 224 23.30 -11.71 27.25
C HIS A 224 22.74 -13.06 27.73
N ASN A 225 21.52 -13.05 28.28
CA ASN A 225 20.86 -14.28 28.70
C ASN A 225 20.65 -15.24 27.52
N LEU A 226 20.19 -14.73 26.37
CA LEU A 226 20.01 -15.53 25.17
C LEU A 226 21.35 -16.07 24.65
N ALA A 227 22.38 -15.23 24.56
CA ALA A 227 23.70 -15.63 24.10
C ALA A 227 24.38 -16.69 25.00
N SER A 228 23.94 -16.83 26.27
CA SER A 228 24.46 -17.83 27.21
C SER A 228 23.86 -19.24 27.04
N ILE A 229 22.82 -19.39 26.22
CA ILE A 229 22.17 -20.68 25.94
C ILE A 229 23.02 -21.46 24.92
N GLU A 230 23.01 -22.79 24.97
CA GLU A 230 23.68 -23.63 23.97
C GLU A 230 23.10 -23.36 22.57
N LYS A 231 23.97 -23.28 21.56
CA LYS A 231 23.53 -23.02 20.19
C LYS A 231 22.68 -24.18 19.67
N THR A 232 21.57 -23.82 19.02
CA THR A 232 20.66 -24.71 18.33
C THR A 232 20.85 -24.60 16.82
N GLU A 233 20.14 -25.45 16.08
CA GLU A 233 20.16 -25.44 14.62
C GLU A 233 19.73 -24.10 14.01
N PRO A 234 20.05 -23.86 12.72
CA PRO A 234 19.58 -22.69 11.99
C PRO A 234 18.05 -22.60 11.89
N ILE A 235 17.56 -21.37 11.85
CA ILE A 235 16.14 -21.05 11.68
C ILE A 235 15.98 -20.19 10.43
N VAL A 236 14.92 -20.44 9.66
CA VAL A 236 14.44 -19.52 8.62
C VAL A 236 13.33 -18.63 9.19
N CYS A 237 13.34 -17.35 8.82
CA CYS A 237 12.48 -16.34 9.44
C CYS A 237 11.93 -15.34 8.42
N ARG A 238 10.66 -14.95 8.60
CA ARG A 238 10.01 -13.88 7.83
C ARG A 238 8.93 -13.19 8.66
N LEU A 239 8.87 -11.87 8.59
CA LEU A 239 7.70 -11.11 9.05
C LEU A 239 6.66 -11.05 7.91
N GLU A 240 5.54 -11.73 8.10
CA GLU A 240 4.40 -11.69 7.20
C GLU A 240 3.27 -10.82 7.76
N HIS A 241 2.65 -9.98 6.93
CA HIS A 241 1.50 -9.18 7.36
C HIS A 241 0.20 -9.88 6.98
N LEU A 242 -0.69 -10.09 7.94
CA LEU A 242 -2.03 -10.60 7.67
C LEU A 242 -2.87 -9.51 7.00
N HIS A 243 -3.74 -9.95 6.10
CA HIS A 243 -4.60 -9.04 5.34
C HIS A 243 -5.91 -8.69 6.06
N THR A 244 -6.19 -9.35 7.19
CA THR A 244 -7.34 -9.05 8.02
C THR A 244 -6.98 -7.93 9.00
N PRO A 245 -7.54 -6.71 8.84
CA PRO A 245 -7.21 -5.60 9.70
C PRO A 245 -7.70 -5.83 11.12
N VAL A 246 -6.88 -5.46 12.10
CA VAL A 246 -7.26 -5.40 13.52
C VAL A 246 -7.71 -3.96 13.82
N MET A 247 -8.95 -3.83 14.29
CA MET A 247 -9.54 -2.54 14.63
C MET A 247 -8.85 -1.93 15.84
N SER A 248 -8.50 -0.65 15.74
CA SER A 248 -8.03 0.14 16.88
C SER A 248 -9.21 0.45 17.83
N GLU A 249 -8.94 0.49 19.14
CA GLU A 249 -9.93 0.90 20.15
C GLU A 249 -10.37 2.36 19.96
N ASP A 250 -9.50 3.20 19.39
CA ASP A 250 -9.70 4.65 19.26
C ASP A 250 -10.32 5.10 17.93
N ASN A 251 -10.88 4.15 17.15
CA ASN A 251 -11.47 4.41 15.82
C ASN A 251 -10.49 5.07 14.83
N GLU A 252 -9.20 4.78 15.02
CA GLU A 252 -8.12 5.12 14.09
C GLU A 252 -8.06 4.12 12.93
N GLN A 253 -7.25 4.44 11.92
CA GLN A 253 -7.01 3.54 10.80
C GLN A 253 -6.49 2.18 11.31
N PRO A 254 -7.15 1.06 10.96
CA PRO A 254 -6.82 -0.24 11.53
C PRO A 254 -5.47 -0.75 11.04
N HIS A 255 -4.86 -1.62 11.82
CA HIS A 255 -3.52 -2.16 11.55
C HIS A 255 -3.62 -3.48 10.81
N LEU A 256 -2.70 -3.72 9.88
CA LEU A 256 -2.46 -5.07 9.35
C LEU A 256 -1.45 -5.74 10.28
N PRO A 257 -1.84 -6.77 11.04
CA PRO A 257 -0.95 -7.35 12.02
C PRO A 257 0.17 -8.12 11.31
N GLY A 258 1.40 -7.86 11.73
CA GLY A 258 2.57 -8.65 11.39
C GLY A 258 2.64 -9.93 12.19
N MET A 259 3.26 -10.95 11.61
CA MET A 259 3.47 -12.26 12.21
C MET A 259 4.88 -12.72 11.84
N LEU A 260 5.74 -12.84 12.84
CA LEU A 260 7.08 -13.37 12.66
C LEU A 260 6.99 -14.89 12.61
N VAL A 261 7.12 -15.45 11.41
CA VAL A 261 7.13 -16.88 11.13
C VAL A 261 8.55 -17.40 11.32
N LEU A 262 8.68 -18.41 12.18
CA LEU A 262 9.96 -19.02 12.57
C LEU A 262 9.89 -20.53 12.32
N VAL A 263 10.81 -21.05 11.52
CA VAL A 263 10.82 -22.46 11.11
C VAL A 263 12.24 -23.02 11.23
N THR A 264 12.40 -24.20 11.80
CA THR A 264 13.68 -24.93 11.82
C THR A 264 14.10 -25.32 10.40
N GLU A 265 15.39 -25.16 10.08
CA GLU A 265 15.86 -25.48 8.73
C GLU A 265 15.93 -27.00 8.47
N SER A 266 16.15 -27.82 9.49
CA SER A 266 16.41 -29.25 9.27
C SER A 266 15.18 -30.08 8.90
N ASP A 267 14.01 -29.76 9.50
CA ASP A 267 12.79 -30.54 9.36
C ASP A 267 11.54 -29.71 9.05
N GLY A 268 11.67 -28.38 8.94
CA GLY A 268 10.56 -27.49 8.61
C GLY A 268 9.55 -27.35 9.76
N GLU A 269 9.93 -27.68 10.99
CA GLU A 269 9.07 -27.50 12.17
C GLU A 269 8.87 -26.01 12.46
N MET A 270 7.60 -25.59 12.48
CA MET A 270 7.24 -24.24 12.87
C MET A 270 7.32 -24.09 14.40
N LEU A 271 8.22 -23.23 14.88
CA LEU A 271 8.52 -23.05 16.31
C LEU A 271 7.45 -22.26 17.09
N LEU A 272 6.38 -21.86 16.40
CA LEU A 272 5.29 -20.93 16.76
C LEU A 272 5.51 -19.52 16.18
N PRO A 273 4.48 -18.95 15.53
CA PRO A 273 4.54 -17.56 15.10
C PRO A 273 4.48 -16.60 16.29
N LEU A 274 5.16 -15.46 16.17
CA LEU A 274 5.00 -14.32 17.09
C LEU A 274 4.20 -13.22 16.40
N ALA A 275 3.01 -12.92 16.89
CA ALA A 275 2.18 -11.85 16.34
C ALA A 275 2.66 -10.49 16.87
N SER A 276 2.68 -9.48 15.98
CA SER A 276 2.88 -8.08 16.33
C SER A 276 1.89 -7.24 15.55
N ILE A 277 1.04 -6.50 16.26
CA ILE A 277 0.08 -5.60 15.62
C ILE A 277 0.70 -4.23 15.26
N ASP A 278 1.95 -4.01 15.64
CA ASP A 278 2.48 -2.65 15.75
C ASP A 278 3.48 -2.27 14.66
N TYR A 279 4.03 -3.17 13.81
CA TYR A 279 5.02 -2.74 12.80
C TYR A 279 4.43 -1.67 11.85
N PRO A 280 5.14 -0.56 11.55
CA PRO A 280 6.54 -0.23 11.91
C PRO A 280 6.74 0.39 13.30
N GLU A 281 5.68 0.65 14.05
CA GLU A 281 5.71 1.08 15.45
C GLU A 281 6.10 -0.04 16.43
N ASN A 282 6.47 0.35 17.66
CA ASN A 282 6.70 -0.53 18.81
C ASN A 282 7.58 -1.78 18.58
N THR A 283 8.51 -1.73 17.62
CA THR A 283 9.39 -2.86 17.26
C THR A 283 10.22 -3.40 18.42
N GLN A 284 10.49 -2.59 19.46
CA GLN A 284 11.15 -3.05 20.68
C GLN A 284 10.35 -4.11 21.45
N ALA A 285 9.02 -4.00 21.48
CA ALA A 285 8.17 -4.97 22.15
C ALA A 285 8.28 -6.33 21.45
N LEU A 286 8.17 -6.34 20.12
CA LEU A 286 8.36 -7.53 19.28
C LEU A 286 9.72 -8.19 19.52
N LEU A 287 10.81 -7.42 19.46
CA LEU A 287 12.16 -7.97 19.66
C LEU A 287 12.38 -8.49 21.10
N THR A 288 11.80 -7.83 22.10
CA THR A 288 11.84 -8.28 23.49
C THR A 288 11.05 -9.59 23.66
N GLU A 289 9.89 -9.69 23.03
CA GLU A 289 9.09 -10.93 23.02
C GLU A 289 9.84 -12.06 22.33
N LEU A 290 10.49 -11.79 21.19
CA LEU A 290 11.32 -12.76 20.48
C LEU A 290 12.43 -13.33 21.37
N ALA A 291 13.23 -12.48 22.01
CA ALA A 291 14.28 -12.99 22.90
C ALA A 291 13.72 -13.71 24.14
N ASN A 292 12.61 -13.25 24.72
CA ASN A 292 11.94 -13.97 25.81
C ASN A 292 11.45 -15.35 25.38
N HIS A 293 10.91 -15.44 24.16
CA HIS A 293 10.45 -16.69 23.57
C HIS A 293 11.62 -17.67 23.40
N PHE A 294 12.71 -17.24 22.78
CA PHE A 294 13.94 -18.02 22.65
C PHE A 294 14.53 -18.44 24.00
N CYS A 295 14.59 -17.53 24.98
CA CYS A 295 15.08 -17.87 26.33
C CYS A 295 14.21 -18.92 27.04
N ARG A 296 12.88 -18.82 26.88
CA ARG A 296 11.90 -19.74 27.50
C ARG A 296 11.99 -21.13 26.89
N LEU A 297 12.11 -21.22 25.57
CA LEU A 297 12.20 -22.49 24.85
C LEU A 297 13.62 -23.06 24.76
N LYS A 298 14.62 -22.34 25.27
CA LYS A 298 16.05 -22.71 25.18
C LYS A 298 16.51 -22.85 23.72
N ILE A 299 16.03 -21.94 22.87
CA ILE A 299 16.42 -21.84 21.46
C ILE A 299 17.44 -20.71 21.34
N HIS A 300 18.60 -20.99 20.74
CA HIS A 300 19.63 -20.00 20.45
C HIS A 300 20.22 -20.35 19.09
N PRO A 301 19.57 -19.93 17.98
CA PRO A 301 19.96 -20.40 16.66
C PRO A 301 21.39 -19.95 16.35
N GLU A 302 22.21 -20.87 15.85
CA GLU A 302 23.53 -20.48 15.37
C GLU A 302 23.46 -19.49 14.19
N GLU A 303 22.37 -19.57 13.42
CA GLU A 303 22.08 -18.73 12.28
C GLU A 303 20.57 -18.51 12.11
N ILE A 304 20.17 -17.28 11.79
CA ILE A 304 18.86 -16.97 11.25
C ILE A 304 19.02 -16.57 9.79
N LYS A 305 18.25 -17.22 8.90
CA LYS A 305 18.19 -16.95 7.47
C LYS A 305 16.89 -16.24 7.13
N VAL A 306 16.97 -15.17 6.35
CA VAL A 306 15.80 -14.40 5.88
C VAL A 306 15.88 -14.22 4.37
N SER A 307 14.74 -14.04 3.70
CA SER A 307 14.69 -13.80 2.24
C SER A 307 14.37 -12.36 1.86
N ASP A 308 13.83 -11.56 2.77
CA ASP A 308 13.34 -10.22 2.49
C ASP A 308 14.11 -9.12 3.26
N ASN A 309 14.07 -7.89 2.73
CA ASN A 309 14.77 -6.75 3.32
C ASN A 309 14.11 -6.23 4.61
N LEU A 310 12.81 -6.44 4.77
CA LEU A 310 12.06 -5.96 5.94
C LEU A 310 12.51 -6.73 7.18
N THR A 311 12.41 -8.06 7.14
CA THR A 311 12.82 -8.95 8.22
C THR A 311 14.31 -8.78 8.51
N PHE A 312 15.15 -8.70 7.48
CA PHE A 312 16.59 -8.47 7.65
C PHE A 312 16.89 -7.19 8.44
N ALA A 313 16.25 -6.06 8.08
CA ALA A 313 16.43 -4.79 8.77
C ALA A 313 15.91 -4.86 10.21
N LEU A 314 14.74 -5.46 10.42
CA LEU A 314 14.05 -5.56 11.71
C LEU A 314 14.90 -6.29 12.76
N ILE A 315 15.55 -7.40 12.40
CA ILE A 315 16.26 -8.27 13.35
C ILE A 315 17.78 -8.13 13.32
N SER A 316 18.33 -7.19 12.52
CA SER A 316 19.79 -7.06 12.34
C SER A 316 20.54 -6.78 13.64
N ASP A 317 20.16 -5.73 14.37
CA ASP A 317 20.82 -5.37 15.63
C ASP A 317 20.54 -6.39 16.73
N PHE A 318 19.32 -6.95 16.74
CA PHE A 318 18.94 -8.06 17.62
C PHE A 318 19.89 -9.25 17.47
N CYS A 319 20.07 -9.77 16.25
CA CYS A 319 20.92 -10.93 16.00
C CYS A 319 22.37 -10.66 16.42
N LYS A 320 22.88 -9.47 16.06
CA LYS A 320 24.22 -9.03 16.44
C LYS A 320 24.42 -9.01 17.97
N LYS A 321 23.47 -8.47 18.72
CA LYS A 321 23.57 -8.38 20.19
C LYS A 321 23.41 -9.73 20.88
N CYS A 322 22.67 -10.64 20.28
CA CYS A 322 22.38 -11.97 20.82
C CYS A 322 23.37 -13.07 20.39
N ASP A 323 24.47 -12.73 19.69
CA ASP A 323 25.45 -13.70 19.13
C ASP A 323 24.87 -14.69 18.10
N ILE A 324 23.90 -14.22 17.31
CA ILE A 324 23.25 -14.98 16.24
C ILE A 324 23.75 -14.48 14.89
N LYS A 325 24.20 -15.40 14.02
CA LYS A 325 24.55 -15.05 12.64
C LYS A 325 23.27 -14.73 11.86
N LEU A 326 23.19 -13.57 11.20
CA LEU A 326 22.09 -13.23 10.30
C LEU A 326 22.58 -13.32 8.86
N THR A 327 21.90 -14.10 8.02
CA THR A 327 22.17 -14.15 6.57
C THR A 327 20.92 -13.90 5.75
N LYS A 328 21.12 -13.26 4.60
CA LYS A 328 20.08 -13.08 3.60
C LYS A 328 20.28 -14.11 2.50
N ALA A 329 19.28 -14.93 2.27
CA ALA A 329 19.22 -15.85 1.14
C ALA A 329 18.40 -15.22 0.01
N ASP A 330 18.74 -15.55 -1.25
CA ASP A 330 17.96 -15.07 -2.41
C ASP A 330 16.59 -15.76 -2.49
N TYR A 331 16.48 -16.98 -1.96
CA TYR A 331 15.27 -17.79 -2.04
C TYR A 331 15.17 -18.80 -0.88
N LEU A 332 13.98 -18.95 -0.28
CA LEU A 332 13.68 -19.87 0.82
C LEU A 332 12.33 -20.57 0.55
N PRO A 333 12.28 -21.62 -0.31
CA PRO A 333 11.04 -22.19 -0.82
C PRO A 333 10.15 -22.78 0.28
N ASP A 334 10.73 -23.49 1.25
CA ASP A 334 9.95 -24.11 2.33
C ASP A 334 9.26 -23.04 3.19
N LEU A 335 9.90 -21.88 3.36
CA LEU A 335 9.32 -20.73 4.06
C LEU A 335 8.21 -20.07 3.24
N ASP A 336 8.37 -19.98 1.91
CA ASP A 336 7.32 -19.48 1.01
C ASP A 336 6.06 -20.32 1.06
N ASP A 337 6.20 -21.65 1.03
CA ASP A 337 5.09 -22.60 1.09
C ASP A 337 4.37 -22.53 2.44
N ILE A 338 5.11 -22.45 3.55
CA ILE A 338 4.55 -22.31 4.90
C ILE A 338 3.80 -20.98 5.04
N CYS A 339 4.39 -19.87 4.61
CA CYS A 339 3.76 -18.55 4.69
C CYS A 339 2.49 -18.50 3.83
N SER A 340 2.53 -19.06 2.61
CA SER A 340 1.38 -19.16 1.73
C SER A 340 0.25 -20.00 2.35
N TYR A 341 0.59 -21.13 2.98
CA TYR A 341 -0.39 -21.96 3.68
C TYR A 341 -1.03 -21.22 4.87
N LEU A 342 -0.22 -20.58 5.71
CA LEU A 342 -0.69 -19.82 6.87
C LEU A 342 -1.64 -18.69 6.47
N VAL A 343 -1.26 -17.89 5.47
CA VAL A 343 -2.07 -16.77 4.98
C VAL A 343 -3.39 -17.27 4.36
N ASN A 344 -3.34 -18.37 3.60
CA ASN A 344 -4.53 -18.98 3.01
C ASN A 344 -5.49 -19.55 4.07
N ASP A 345 -4.97 -20.29 5.04
CA ASP A 345 -5.77 -20.85 6.14
C ASP A 345 -6.39 -19.75 7.00
N MET A 346 -5.68 -18.66 7.28
CA MET A 346 -6.25 -17.53 8.04
C MET A 346 -7.31 -16.75 7.26
N MET A 347 -7.24 -16.71 5.92
CA MET A 347 -8.22 -16.00 5.09
C MET A 347 -9.46 -16.84 4.75
N PHE A 348 -9.30 -18.15 4.53
CA PHE A 348 -10.35 -19.02 4.00
C PHE A 348 -10.65 -20.23 4.89
N GLY A 349 -9.86 -20.46 5.94
CA GLY A 349 -10.12 -21.47 6.94
C GLY A 349 -11.36 -21.10 7.74
N ASN A 350 -12.31 -22.03 7.82
CA ASN A 350 -13.47 -21.88 8.70
C ASN A 350 -13.00 -22.07 10.15
N PHE A 351 -12.93 -20.99 10.93
CA PHE A 351 -12.92 -21.06 12.39
C PHE A 351 -14.31 -20.83 12.97
#